data_AF-A0A6V7USW2-F1
#
_entry.id   AF-A0A6V7USW2-F1
#
_cell.length_a   1.000
_cell.length_b   1.000
_cell.length_c   1.000
_cell.angle_alpha   90.00
_cell.angle_beta   90.00
_cell.angle_gamma   90.00
#
_symmetry.space_group_name_H-M   'P 1'
#
loop_
_entity.id
_entity.type
_entity.pdbx_description
1 polymer ?
#
loop_
_entity_poly.entity_id
_entity_poly.type
_entity_poly.pdbx_seq_one_letter_code
_entity_poly.pdbx_strand_id
1 'polypeptide(L)'
;MSRHIRNFGEYSVKHFYKEEAAETVKSSKFKIGVFRNVFTVKNIEDAPEGSDQLLEDLIDYFIEKADKSTGTKAEKCSIIIRSAVLEKPIQIPYRGLAQNTPQVVMEQLDSVDQSGKRMGRPSLYSQPIHIEIVMGPPHEEALALIEKGNSGSGRKSRHIMKGTDLNNLIEVRNDDLGEPAKYHCLLLAVQLTLMYINMDNTPKEKMNFQRIIAGKGARSKNQRYTLIKDMLIQMKRHGIRYPLKLQEYNVEEHAPLIQKYFNEKFPGEYRLAVFGEYGQMKPLWKGAARAEKDVCLYLKDGHYYGIRKLNTLFGKDMYYCLECESTYHSKIEHRQTCAAKCPRCCGMGADFPCKEIENYEIDCSECFNLFKNPDCYKRHIEKGICQIFKRCKECGQIYKVNNKEENEGHVCYIRFCSLCHSRHRRDEQCFVQQIVPRKAQSYLMVVFDFECELISTSKIINDSSSNDENYQLHHVNCVSVILIILTDKL
;
A
#
# COMPACT_ATOMS: atom_id res chain seq x y z
N MET A 1 26.71 -7.96 -34.15
CA MET A 1 27.20 -7.54 -35.49
C MET A 1 28.55 -6.88 -35.28
N SER A 2 29.62 -7.38 -35.89
CA SER A 2 30.94 -6.75 -35.79
C SER A 2 30.94 -5.50 -36.67
N ARG A 3 30.75 -4.31 -36.08
CA ARG A 3 31.00 -3.05 -36.78
C ARG A 3 32.51 -2.93 -36.94
N HIS A 4 32.99 -2.86 -38.18
CA HIS A 4 34.41 -2.69 -38.46
C HIS A 4 34.81 -1.27 -38.06
N ILE A 5 35.82 -1.15 -37.20
CA ILE A 5 36.53 0.12 -37.01
C ILE A 5 37.08 0.49 -38.38
N ARG A 6 36.48 1.50 -39.03
CA ARG A 6 37.00 2.05 -40.28
C ARG A 6 38.33 2.72 -39.97
N ASN A 7 39.39 2.31 -40.66
CA ASN A 7 40.61 3.10 -40.73
C ASN A 7 40.32 4.30 -41.63
N PHE A 8 40.60 5.52 -41.15
CA PHE A 8 40.46 6.74 -41.92
C PHE A 8 41.68 6.90 -42.82
N GLY A 9 41.74 6.14 -43.91
CA GLY A 9 42.93 6.09 -44.78
C GLY A 9 44.16 5.58 -44.02
N GLU A 10 45.21 6.40 -43.93
CA GLU A 10 46.47 6.08 -43.22
C GLU A 10 46.41 6.35 -41.70
N TYR A 11 45.37 7.04 -41.21
CA TYR A 11 45.28 7.49 -39.83
C TYR A 11 44.26 6.68 -39.00
N SER A 12 44.62 6.40 -37.75
CA SER A 12 43.68 5.82 -36.78
C SER A 12 42.65 6.85 -36.32
N VAL A 13 41.45 6.43 -35.91
CA VAL A 13 40.40 7.31 -35.33
C VAL A 13 40.95 8.24 -34.25
N LYS A 14 41.92 7.79 -33.44
CA LYS A 14 42.55 8.60 -32.37
C LYS A 14 43.36 9.80 -32.87
N HIS A 15 43.66 9.86 -34.16
CA HIS A 15 44.31 11.03 -34.77
C HIS A 15 43.39 12.25 -34.78
N PHE A 16 42.07 12.01 -34.89
CA PHE A 16 41.08 13.07 -35.13
C PHE A 16 40.36 13.54 -33.87
N TYR A 17 40.67 12.99 -32.69
CA TYR A 17 40.07 13.46 -31.45
C TYR A 17 41.03 13.34 -30.27
N LYS A 18 40.86 14.24 -29.30
CA LYS A 18 41.48 14.15 -27.98
C LYS A 18 40.39 13.87 -26.96
N GLU A 19 40.51 12.74 -26.27
CA GLU A 19 39.67 12.41 -25.10
C GLU A 19 40.08 13.29 -23.92
N GLU A 20 39.13 14.01 -23.34
CA GLU A 20 39.33 14.85 -22.16
C GLU A 20 38.87 14.15 -20.88
N ALA A 21 37.73 13.44 -20.96
CA ALA A 21 37.22 12.63 -19.86
C ALA A 21 36.38 11.47 -20.40
N ALA A 22 36.44 10.33 -19.71
CA ALA A 22 35.58 9.18 -19.99
C ALA A 22 35.10 8.55 -18.68
N GLU A 23 33.80 8.25 -18.61
CA GLU A 23 33.17 7.58 -17.50
C GLU A 23 32.33 6.42 -18.02
N THR A 24 32.33 5.28 -17.33
CA THR A 24 31.42 4.18 -17.62
C THR A 24 30.76 3.71 -16.33
N VAL A 25 29.43 3.83 -16.28
CA VAL A 25 28.62 3.38 -15.15
C VAL A 25 27.87 2.13 -15.57
N LYS A 26 27.88 1.10 -14.72
CA LYS A 26 27.19 -0.18 -14.98
C LYS A 26 26.23 -0.49 -13.86
N SER A 27 25.02 -0.90 -14.23
CA SER A 27 24.06 -1.49 -13.32
C SER A 27 23.79 -2.93 -13.70
N SER A 28 24.39 -3.88 -12.97
CA SER A 28 24.08 -5.31 -13.10
C SER A 28 22.61 -5.60 -12.77
N LYS A 29 22.02 -4.81 -11.85
CA LYS A 29 20.63 -4.92 -11.40
C LYS A 29 19.63 -4.60 -12.50
N PHE A 30 19.88 -3.54 -13.28
CA PHE A 30 18.98 -3.10 -14.35
C PHE A 30 19.46 -3.53 -15.74
N LYS A 31 20.62 -4.21 -15.83
CA LYS A 31 21.32 -4.53 -17.09
C LYS A 31 21.52 -3.30 -17.98
N ILE A 32 21.72 -2.13 -17.37
CA ILE A 32 21.95 -0.87 -18.06
C ILE A 32 23.42 -0.48 -17.91
N GLY A 33 24.02 -0.06 -19.01
CA GLY A 33 25.31 0.60 -19.04
C GLY A 33 25.17 2.04 -19.52
N VAL A 34 25.88 2.97 -18.90
CA VAL A 34 25.97 4.36 -19.34
C VAL A 34 27.43 4.66 -19.64
N PHE A 35 27.71 5.04 -20.87
CA PHE A 35 29.02 5.51 -21.32
C PHE A 35 28.97 7.01 -21.52
N ARG A 36 29.89 7.75 -20.91
CA ARG A 36 30.04 9.19 -21.09
C ARG A 36 31.44 9.49 -21.58
N ASN A 37 31.54 10.36 -22.56
CA ASN A 37 32.83 10.83 -23.07
C ASN A 37 32.77 12.32 -23.36
N VAL A 38 33.86 13.01 -23.06
CA VAL A 38 34.09 14.39 -23.44
C VAL A 38 35.31 14.39 -24.34
N PHE A 39 35.14 14.88 -25.57
CA PHE A 39 36.21 14.89 -26.54
C PHE A 39 36.22 16.18 -27.36
N THR A 40 37.41 16.54 -27.84
CA THR A 40 37.62 17.67 -28.75
C THR A 40 38.16 17.15 -30.06
N VAL A 41 37.57 17.56 -31.18
CA VAL A 41 37.99 17.13 -32.52
C VAL A 41 39.28 17.87 -32.91
N LYS A 42 40.20 17.15 -33.56
CA LYS A 42 41.51 17.65 -34.01
C LYS A 42 41.74 17.26 -35.46
N ASN A 43 42.66 17.97 -36.11
CA ASN A 43 43.16 17.60 -37.43
C ASN A 43 42.03 17.41 -38.46
N ILE A 44 41.03 18.29 -38.42
CA ILE A 44 39.84 18.23 -39.29
C ILE A 44 40.23 18.33 -40.76
N GLU A 45 41.28 19.11 -41.05
CA GLU A 45 41.81 19.31 -42.40
C GLU A 45 42.38 18.02 -43.02
N ASP A 46 42.78 17.06 -42.18
CA ASP A 46 43.32 15.76 -42.60
C ASP A 46 42.21 14.71 -42.84
N ALA A 47 40.93 15.07 -42.68
CA ALA A 47 39.81 14.16 -42.83
C ALA A 47 39.51 13.88 -44.33
N PRO A 48 39.60 12.62 -44.80
CA PRO A 48 39.56 12.29 -46.23
C PRO A 48 38.20 12.56 -46.91
N GLU A 49 37.11 12.60 -46.15
CA GLU A 49 35.73 12.73 -46.66
C GLU A 49 34.98 13.94 -46.06
N GLY A 50 35.72 14.89 -45.47
CA GLY A 50 35.16 16.10 -44.86
C GLY A 50 34.76 15.96 -43.39
N SER A 51 34.36 17.08 -42.78
CA SER A 51 34.10 17.19 -41.34
C SER A 51 32.85 16.43 -40.87
N ASP A 52 31.84 16.32 -41.72
CA ASP A 52 30.56 15.69 -41.38
C ASP A 52 30.71 14.17 -41.29
N GLN A 53 31.41 13.58 -42.28
CA GLN A 53 31.73 12.15 -42.28
C GLN A 53 32.65 11.78 -41.10
N LEU A 54 33.59 12.66 -40.75
CA LEU A 54 34.44 12.47 -39.57
C LEU A 54 33.60 12.38 -38.28
N LEU A 55 32.58 13.24 -38.14
CA LEU A 55 31.72 13.22 -36.96
C LEU A 55 30.86 11.96 -36.90
N GLU A 56 30.30 11.52 -38.04
CA GLU A 56 29.59 10.24 -38.13
C GLU A 56 30.44 9.08 -37.64
N ASP A 57 31.66 8.98 -38.17
CA ASP A 57 32.57 7.90 -37.85
C ASP A 57 33.04 7.97 -36.37
N LEU A 58 33.20 9.18 -35.81
CA LEU A 58 33.46 9.35 -34.37
C LEU A 58 32.27 8.89 -33.51
N ILE A 59 31.03 9.21 -33.91
CA ILE A 59 29.83 8.74 -33.22
C ILE A 59 29.76 7.21 -33.27
N ASP A 60 29.99 6.61 -34.43
CA ASP A 60 29.99 5.15 -34.59
C ASP A 60 31.07 4.49 -33.73
N TYR A 61 32.27 5.09 -33.68
CA TYR A 61 33.35 4.66 -32.79
C TYR A 61 32.92 4.71 -31.31
N PHE A 62 32.25 5.77 -30.86
CA PHE A 62 31.79 5.88 -29.48
C PHE A 62 30.66 4.90 -29.15
N ILE A 63 29.76 4.61 -30.11
CA ILE A 63 28.74 3.57 -29.95
C ILE A 63 29.40 2.21 -29.76
N GLU A 64 30.39 1.86 -30.60
CA GLU A 64 31.11 0.59 -30.47
C GLU A 64 31.92 0.51 -29.16
N LYS A 65 32.56 1.61 -28.76
CA LYS A 65 33.26 1.73 -27.49
C LYS A 65 32.31 1.59 -26.30
N ALA A 66 31.10 2.13 -26.38
CA ALA A 66 30.06 1.98 -25.36
C ALA A 66 29.57 0.52 -25.26
N ASP A 67 29.38 -0.18 -26.39
CA ASP A 67 28.96 -1.59 -26.39
C ASP A 67 30.00 -2.49 -25.72
N LYS A 68 31.28 -2.32 -26.10
CA LYS A 68 32.41 -3.05 -25.50
C LYS A 68 32.62 -2.71 -24.03
N SER A 69 32.56 -1.42 -23.68
CA SER A 69 32.88 -0.96 -22.33
C SER A 69 31.78 -1.26 -21.33
N THR A 70 30.50 -1.20 -21.73
CA THR A 70 29.37 -1.51 -20.84
C THR A 70 29.28 -3.01 -20.54
N GLY A 71 29.68 -3.88 -21.49
CA GLY A 71 29.74 -5.34 -21.30
C GLY A 71 28.37 -5.99 -21.11
N THR A 72 27.32 -5.29 -21.53
CA THR A 72 25.92 -5.70 -21.48
C THR A 72 25.52 -6.06 -22.90
N LYS A 73 24.87 -7.21 -23.13
CA LYS A 73 24.24 -7.50 -24.42
C LYS A 73 23.08 -6.52 -24.61
N ALA A 74 23.39 -5.34 -25.12
CA ALA A 74 22.42 -4.29 -25.32
C ALA A 74 21.59 -4.59 -26.57
N GLU A 75 20.29 -4.41 -26.49
CA GLU A 75 19.38 -4.49 -27.65
C GLU A 75 18.86 -3.11 -28.03
N LYS A 76 18.90 -2.18 -27.07
CA LYS A 76 18.49 -0.78 -27.25
C LYS A 76 19.55 0.18 -26.73
N CYS A 77 19.61 1.36 -27.34
CA CYS A 77 20.40 2.47 -26.84
C CYS A 77 19.64 3.80 -26.92
N SER A 78 20.13 4.81 -26.21
CA SER A 78 19.82 6.23 -26.43
C SER A 78 21.12 7.02 -26.48
N ILE A 79 21.14 8.10 -27.25
CA ILE A 79 22.34 8.93 -27.45
C ILE A 79 21.98 10.37 -27.12
N ILE A 80 22.79 11.02 -26.30
CA ILE A 80 22.67 12.44 -25.99
C ILE A 80 24.00 13.12 -26.33
N ILE A 81 23.95 14.16 -27.17
CA ILE A 81 25.11 14.98 -27.51
C ILE A 81 24.89 16.40 -27.00
N ARG A 82 25.89 16.95 -26.30
CA ARG A 82 25.89 18.31 -25.77
C ARG A 82 27.18 19.02 -26.15
N SER A 83 27.10 20.29 -26.48
CA SER A 83 28.26 21.17 -26.66
C SER A 83 27.84 22.61 -26.36
N ALA A 84 28.79 23.47 -25.99
CA ALA A 84 28.52 24.87 -25.69
C ALA A 84 27.97 25.66 -26.90
N VAL A 85 28.21 25.17 -28.12
CA VAL A 85 27.72 25.82 -29.34
C VAL A 85 26.30 25.39 -29.75
N LEU A 86 25.77 24.31 -29.15
CA LEU A 86 24.42 23.81 -29.43
C LEU A 86 23.41 24.51 -28.52
N GLU A 87 22.35 25.10 -29.10
CA GLU A 87 21.28 25.74 -28.31
C GLU A 87 20.51 24.72 -27.47
N LYS A 88 20.36 23.51 -28.01
CA LYS A 88 19.68 22.40 -27.37
C LYS A 88 20.50 21.13 -27.54
N PRO A 89 20.52 20.25 -26.52
CA PRO A 89 21.16 18.95 -26.65
C PRO A 89 20.44 18.12 -27.71
N ILE A 90 21.22 17.40 -28.52
CA ILE A 90 20.68 16.41 -29.45
C ILE A 90 20.33 15.18 -28.64
N GLN A 91 19.08 14.75 -28.71
CA GLN A 91 18.58 13.61 -27.94
C GLN A 91 17.93 12.59 -28.86
N ILE A 92 18.56 11.42 -28.96
CA ILE A 92 18.01 10.28 -29.66
C ILE A 92 17.38 9.35 -28.62
N PRO A 93 16.07 9.07 -28.73
CA PRO A 93 15.35 8.31 -27.74
C PRO A 93 15.81 6.85 -27.65
N TYR A 94 15.43 6.21 -26.55
CA TYR A 94 15.79 4.83 -26.26
C TYR A 94 15.08 3.85 -27.21
N ARG A 95 15.81 3.36 -28.22
CA ARG A 95 15.29 2.57 -29.35
C ARG A 95 16.27 1.46 -29.75
N GLY A 96 15.87 0.60 -30.69
CA GLY A 96 16.70 -0.54 -31.12
C GLY A 96 18.05 -0.07 -31.69
N LEU A 97 19.12 -0.85 -31.47
CA LEU A 97 20.47 -0.49 -31.96
C LEU A 97 20.54 -0.25 -33.48
N ALA A 98 19.70 -0.93 -34.26
CA ALA A 98 19.59 -0.73 -35.71
C ALA A 98 18.91 0.59 -36.10
N GLN A 99 18.16 1.21 -35.18
CA GLN A 99 17.43 2.46 -35.41
C GLN A 99 18.24 3.70 -34.98
N ASN A 100 19.29 3.52 -34.18
CA ASN A 100 20.16 4.59 -33.70
C ASN A 100 21.51 4.49 -34.42
N THR A 101 21.50 4.82 -35.72
CA THR A 101 22.70 4.90 -36.55
C THR A 101 23.31 6.31 -36.51
N PRO A 102 24.59 6.49 -36.88
CA PRO A 102 25.20 7.82 -36.99
C PRO A 102 24.40 8.77 -37.88
N GLN A 103 23.82 8.28 -38.97
CA GLN A 103 23.02 9.10 -39.89
C GLN A 103 21.82 9.75 -39.17
N VAL A 104 21.11 9.00 -38.32
CA VAL A 104 19.99 9.54 -37.52
C VAL A 104 20.48 10.61 -36.55
N VAL A 105 21.71 10.47 -36.05
CA VAL A 105 22.33 11.48 -35.18
C VAL A 105 22.64 12.75 -35.97
N MET A 106 23.18 12.61 -37.18
CA MET A 106 23.48 13.74 -38.07
C MET A 106 22.24 14.46 -38.54
N GLU A 107 21.16 13.75 -38.90
CA GLU A 107 19.87 14.37 -39.26
C GLU A 107 19.32 15.25 -38.12
N GLN A 108 19.45 14.79 -36.87
CA GLN A 108 19.06 15.59 -35.70
C GLN A 108 20.02 16.76 -35.49
N LEU A 109 21.33 16.56 -35.72
CA LEU A 109 22.34 17.60 -35.62
C LEU A 109 22.08 18.73 -36.63
N ASP A 110 21.77 18.40 -37.87
CA ASP A 110 21.40 19.35 -38.92
C ASP A 110 20.12 20.13 -38.57
N SER A 111 19.12 19.45 -37.99
CA SER A 111 17.88 20.12 -37.57
C SER A 111 18.11 21.17 -36.47
N VAL A 112 19.06 20.91 -35.56
CA VAL A 112 19.44 21.83 -34.48
C VAL A 112 20.38 22.91 -35.00
N ASP A 113 21.32 22.58 -35.88
CA ASP A 113 22.27 23.53 -36.47
C ASP A 113 21.60 24.52 -37.43
N GLN A 114 20.60 24.08 -38.20
CA GLN A 114 19.76 24.96 -39.03
C GLN A 114 19.05 26.05 -38.21
N SER A 115 18.71 25.78 -36.95
CA SER A 115 18.12 26.78 -36.06
C SER A 115 19.14 27.84 -35.59
N GLY A 116 20.43 27.51 -35.62
CA GLY A 116 21.55 28.30 -35.11
C GLY A 116 22.36 29.09 -36.14
N LYS A 117 22.10 28.96 -37.45
CA LYS A 117 22.82 29.67 -38.55
C LYS A 117 22.67 31.21 -38.57
N ARG A 118 22.29 31.84 -37.44
CA ARG A 118 22.33 33.29 -37.24
C ARG A 118 23.63 33.67 -36.53
N MET A 119 24.56 34.26 -37.29
CA MET A 119 25.65 35.16 -36.84
C MET A 119 26.80 34.52 -36.01
N GLY A 120 27.93 34.24 -36.68
CA GLY A 120 29.27 34.28 -36.06
C GLY A 120 29.59 33.27 -34.96
N ARG A 121 28.83 32.18 -34.81
CA ARG A 121 29.11 31.16 -33.78
C ARG A 121 30.35 30.32 -34.14
N PRO A 122 31.17 29.95 -33.14
CA PRO A 122 32.25 29.00 -33.32
C PRO A 122 31.72 27.65 -33.85
N SER A 123 32.48 26.97 -34.70
CA SER A 123 32.16 25.62 -35.18
C SER A 123 32.04 24.64 -34.00
N LEU A 124 31.17 23.62 -34.13
CA LEU A 124 31.04 22.52 -33.17
C LEU A 124 32.39 21.87 -32.83
N TYR A 125 33.29 21.79 -33.78
CA TYR A 125 34.61 21.19 -33.61
C TYR A 125 35.60 22.05 -32.81
N SER A 126 35.27 23.33 -32.58
CA SER A 126 36.11 24.26 -31.81
C SER A 126 35.89 24.20 -30.30
N GLN A 127 34.91 23.43 -29.84
CA GLN A 127 34.55 23.28 -28.43
C GLN A 127 34.45 21.80 -28.06
N PRO A 128 34.63 21.44 -26.77
CA PRO A 128 34.42 20.08 -26.31
C PRO A 128 33.00 19.58 -26.59
N ILE A 129 32.90 18.34 -27.04
CA ILE A 129 31.66 17.62 -27.31
C ILE A 129 31.47 16.56 -26.22
N HIS A 130 30.33 16.61 -25.54
CA HIS A 130 29.91 15.63 -24.56
C HIS A 130 28.95 14.64 -25.22
N ILE A 131 29.34 13.37 -25.28
CA ILE A 131 28.48 12.28 -25.74
C ILE A 131 28.15 11.34 -24.57
N GLU A 132 26.86 11.07 -24.40
CA GLU A 132 26.33 10.13 -23.42
C GLU A 132 25.51 9.06 -24.13
N ILE A 133 25.93 7.81 -24.00
CA ILE A 133 25.31 6.65 -24.63
C ILE A 133 24.80 5.72 -23.54
N VAL A 134 23.49 5.55 -23.46
CA VAL A 134 22.84 4.61 -22.55
C VAL A 134 22.52 3.35 -23.33
N MET A 135 22.96 2.21 -22.84
CA MET A 135 22.76 0.90 -23.44
C MET A 135 22.02 -0.02 -22.47
N GLY A 136 21.10 -0.85 -22.96
CA GLY A 136 20.40 -1.78 -22.10
C GLY A 136 19.41 -2.72 -22.80
N PRO A 137 18.53 -3.36 -22.02
CA PRO A 137 17.62 -4.39 -22.53
C PRO A 137 16.39 -3.78 -23.23
N PRO A 138 15.53 -4.61 -23.84
CA PRO A 138 14.23 -4.17 -24.36
C PRO A 138 13.39 -3.43 -23.31
N HIS A 139 12.47 -2.59 -23.78
CA HIS A 139 11.64 -1.78 -22.88
C HIS A 139 10.82 -2.63 -21.89
N GLU A 140 10.27 -3.75 -22.35
CA GLU A 140 9.53 -4.70 -21.51
C GLU A 140 10.40 -5.32 -20.41
N GLU A 141 11.63 -5.72 -20.74
CA GLU A 141 12.57 -6.26 -19.75
C GLU A 141 13.06 -5.16 -18.80
N ALA A 142 13.32 -3.95 -19.30
CA ALA A 142 13.70 -2.82 -18.46
C ALA A 142 12.60 -2.49 -17.44
N LEU A 143 11.32 -2.47 -17.86
CA LEU A 143 10.17 -2.29 -16.97
C LEU A 143 10.10 -3.42 -15.94
N ALA A 144 10.22 -4.68 -16.36
CA ALA A 144 10.22 -5.82 -15.43
C ALA A 144 11.39 -5.77 -14.43
N LEU A 145 12.56 -5.26 -14.83
CA LEU A 145 13.73 -5.06 -13.96
C LEU A 145 13.56 -3.86 -13.02
N ILE A 146 12.87 -2.80 -13.44
CA ILE A 146 12.49 -1.66 -12.59
C ILE A 146 11.49 -2.11 -11.53
N GLU A 147 10.47 -2.88 -11.91
CA GLU A 147 9.51 -3.50 -10.98
C GLU A 147 10.21 -4.43 -9.97
N LYS A 148 11.12 -5.29 -10.45
CA LYS A 148 11.96 -6.14 -9.59
C LYS A 148 12.94 -5.34 -8.74
N GLY A 149 13.42 -4.21 -9.25
CA GLY A 149 14.40 -3.36 -8.59
C GLY A 149 13.81 -2.52 -7.46
N ASN A 150 12.56 -2.10 -7.61
CA ASN A 150 11.74 -1.51 -6.56
C ASN A 150 11.32 -2.54 -5.49
N SER A 151 11.52 -3.84 -5.76
CA SER A 151 11.37 -4.92 -4.77
C SER A 151 12.70 -5.34 -4.12
N GLY A 152 13.76 -4.51 -4.24
CA GLY A 152 14.91 -4.57 -3.33
C GLY A 152 14.47 -4.42 -1.88
N SER A 153 15.32 -4.84 -0.93
CA SER A 153 15.10 -4.98 0.53
C SER A 153 14.52 -3.78 1.31
N GLY A 154 14.11 -2.69 0.64
CA GLY A 154 13.22 -1.69 1.19
C GLY A 154 11.84 -2.28 1.52
N ARG A 155 11.23 -1.81 2.61
CA ARG A 155 9.85 -2.15 2.97
C ARG A 155 8.96 -1.98 1.74
N LYS A 156 8.20 -3.01 1.37
CA LYS A 156 7.12 -2.90 0.36
C LYS A 156 6.36 -1.60 0.61
N SER A 157 6.23 -0.77 -0.43
CA SER A 157 5.43 0.45 -0.33
C SER A 157 4.02 0.08 0.17
N ARG A 158 3.47 0.91 1.06
CA ARG A 158 2.14 0.67 1.61
C ARG A 158 1.11 0.80 0.50
N HIS A 159 0.41 -0.28 0.21
CA HIS A 159 -0.67 -0.25 -0.77
C HIS A 159 -1.98 0.00 -0.02
N ILE A 160 -2.34 1.27 0.16
CA ILE A 160 -3.55 1.67 0.89
C ILE A 160 -4.70 1.80 -0.13
N MET A 161 -5.76 1.02 0.06
CA MET A 161 -7.00 1.10 -0.71
C MET A 161 -8.16 1.36 0.25
N LYS A 162 -8.92 2.44 0.03
CA LYS A 162 -10.09 2.82 0.86
C LYS A 162 -9.77 2.80 2.38
N GLY A 163 -8.60 3.31 2.77
CA GLY A 163 -8.13 3.34 4.17
C GLY A 163 -7.57 2.02 4.72
N THR A 164 -7.55 0.95 3.92
CA THR A 164 -7.06 -0.38 4.30
C THR A 164 -5.68 -0.66 3.69
N ASP A 165 -4.70 -1.05 4.50
CA ASP A 165 -3.37 -1.46 4.03
C ASP A 165 -3.38 -2.91 3.52
N LEU A 166 -3.39 -3.08 2.20
CA LEU A 166 -3.46 -4.39 1.56
C LEU A 166 -2.23 -5.27 1.84
N ASN A 167 -1.11 -4.70 2.27
CA ASN A 167 0.07 -5.49 2.66
C ASN A 167 -0.17 -6.32 3.93
N ASN A 168 -1.17 -5.94 4.73
CA ASN A 168 -1.59 -6.71 5.90
C ASN A 168 -2.52 -7.87 5.54
N LEU A 169 -2.87 -8.06 4.27
CA LEU A 169 -3.67 -9.20 3.84
C LEU A 169 -2.82 -10.44 3.56
N ILE A 170 -3.40 -11.59 3.83
CA ILE A 170 -2.96 -12.91 3.39
C ILE A 170 -3.74 -13.19 2.13
N GLU A 171 -3.06 -13.12 1.00
CA GLU A 171 -3.65 -13.43 -0.29
C GLU A 171 -4.09 -14.89 -0.32
N VAL A 172 -5.33 -15.12 -0.72
CA VAL A 172 -5.91 -16.46 -0.88
C VAL A 172 -6.06 -16.70 -2.37
N ARG A 173 -5.46 -17.77 -2.85
CA ARG A 173 -5.64 -18.25 -4.22
C ARG A 173 -6.12 -19.68 -4.11
N ASN A 174 -7.18 -20.03 -4.82
CA ASN A 174 -7.73 -21.39 -4.82
C ASN A 174 -8.25 -21.84 -6.19
N ASP A 175 -8.22 -20.96 -7.21
CA ASP A 175 -8.64 -21.28 -8.58
C ASP A 175 -7.82 -22.43 -9.20
N ASP A 176 -6.59 -22.59 -8.72
CA ASP A 176 -5.66 -23.63 -9.15
C ASP A 176 -5.84 -24.98 -8.42
N LEU A 177 -6.80 -25.05 -7.49
CA LEU A 177 -7.20 -26.27 -6.80
C LEU A 177 -8.34 -26.95 -7.59
N GLY A 178 -8.42 -28.28 -7.54
CA GLY A 178 -9.53 -29.00 -8.17
C GLY A 178 -10.86 -28.80 -7.42
N GLU A 179 -11.96 -29.31 -7.98
CA GLU A 179 -13.22 -29.38 -7.23
C GLU A 179 -13.15 -30.39 -6.07
N PRO A 180 -13.78 -30.11 -4.92
CA PRO A 180 -14.56 -28.91 -4.59
C PRO A 180 -13.72 -27.74 -4.04
N ALA A 181 -12.42 -27.92 -3.80
CA ALA A 181 -11.56 -26.95 -3.10
C ALA A 181 -11.48 -25.57 -3.77
N LYS A 182 -11.63 -25.48 -5.09
CA LYS A 182 -11.67 -24.19 -5.81
C LYS A 182 -12.80 -23.25 -5.38
N TYR A 183 -13.84 -23.78 -4.73
CA TYR A 183 -14.95 -22.98 -4.25
C TYR A 183 -14.76 -22.53 -2.79
N HIS A 184 -13.69 -22.94 -2.10
CA HIS A 184 -13.53 -22.79 -0.65
C HIS A 184 -12.54 -21.72 -0.18
N CYS A 185 -12.65 -20.51 -0.72
CA CYS A 185 -11.76 -19.39 -0.33
C CYS A 185 -11.91 -19.00 1.14
N LEU A 186 -13.14 -18.99 1.70
CA LEU A 186 -13.37 -18.71 3.13
C LEU A 186 -12.63 -19.71 4.04
N LEU A 187 -12.78 -21.02 3.80
CA LEU A 187 -12.12 -22.04 4.61
C LEU A 187 -10.60 -21.95 4.51
N LEU A 188 -10.08 -21.69 3.31
CA LEU A 188 -8.65 -21.50 3.10
C LEU A 188 -8.14 -20.23 3.80
N ALA A 189 -8.88 -19.13 3.73
CA ALA A 189 -8.56 -17.88 4.43
C ALA A 189 -8.47 -18.10 5.94
N VAL A 190 -9.44 -18.82 6.51
CA VAL A 190 -9.45 -19.21 7.94
C VAL A 190 -8.20 -20.02 8.28
N GLN A 191 -7.92 -21.10 7.54
CA GLN A 191 -6.80 -21.98 7.82
C GLN A 191 -5.45 -21.27 7.69
N LEU A 192 -5.25 -20.47 6.65
CA LEU A 192 -4.02 -19.70 6.48
C LEU A 192 -3.84 -18.65 7.58
N THR A 193 -4.93 -18.03 8.04
CA THR A 193 -4.90 -17.07 9.15
C THR A 193 -4.56 -17.76 10.47
N LEU A 194 -5.15 -18.93 10.75
CA LEU A 194 -4.80 -19.76 11.92
C LEU A 194 -3.32 -20.17 11.89
N MET A 195 -2.81 -20.61 10.73
CA MET A 195 -1.40 -20.93 10.57
C MET A 195 -0.52 -19.71 10.85
N TYR A 196 -0.88 -18.53 10.36
CA TYR A 196 -0.11 -17.30 10.58
C TYR A 196 -0.10 -16.86 12.04
N ILE A 197 -1.23 -16.99 12.73
CA ILE A 197 -1.38 -16.60 14.14
C ILE A 197 -0.57 -17.52 15.05
N ASN A 198 -0.47 -18.81 14.71
CA ASN A 198 0.17 -19.83 15.53
C ASN A 198 1.59 -20.19 15.12
N MET A 199 2.10 -19.68 13.99
CA MET A 199 3.47 -19.97 13.57
C MET A 199 4.49 -19.27 14.49
N ASP A 200 5.61 -19.94 14.71
CA ASP A 200 6.74 -19.33 15.39
C ASP A 200 7.31 -18.18 14.56
N ASN A 201 7.86 -17.18 15.25
CA ASN A 201 8.46 -16.01 14.60
C ASN A 201 9.86 -16.28 14.00
N THR A 202 10.07 -17.46 13.41
CA THR A 202 11.35 -17.87 12.79
C THR A 202 11.38 -17.56 11.29
N PRO A 203 12.57 -17.29 10.70
CA PRO A 203 12.69 -17.10 9.25
C PRO A 203 12.24 -18.32 8.44
N LYS A 204 12.48 -19.53 8.97
CA LYS A 204 12.11 -20.80 8.34
C LYS A 204 10.59 -20.94 8.20
N GLU A 205 9.85 -20.71 9.28
CA GLU A 205 8.38 -20.79 9.26
C GLU A 205 7.77 -19.72 8.37
N LYS A 206 8.29 -18.48 8.44
CA LYS A 206 7.87 -17.41 7.53
C LYS A 206 8.07 -17.79 6.07
N MET A 207 9.22 -18.36 5.72
CA MET A 207 9.49 -18.79 4.35
C MET A 207 8.54 -19.93 3.93
N ASN A 208 8.30 -20.90 4.81
CA ASN A 208 7.37 -22.00 4.56
C ASN A 208 5.96 -21.48 4.30
N PHE A 209 5.47 -20.60 5.18
CA PHE A 209 4.17 -19.94 5.04
C PHE A 209 4.05 -19.15 3.72
N GLN A 210 5.09 -18.41 3.33
CA GLN A 210 5.09 -17.68 2.05
C GLN A 210 5.06 -18.61 0.84
N ARG A 211 5.70 -19.79 0.90
CA ARG A 211 5.61 -20.80 -0.18
C ARG A 211 4.19 -21.34 -0.33
N ILE A 212 3.50 -21.57 0.79
CA ILE A 212 2.11 -22.04 0.80
C ILE A 212 1.20 -20.99 0.16
N ILE A 213 1.29 -19.72 0.59
CA ILE A 213 0.48 -18.62 0.04
C ILE A 213 0.76 -18.40 -1.44
N ALA A 214 2.02 -18.42 -1.85
CA ALA A 214 2.38 -18.20 -3.25
C ALA A 214 1.76 -19.24 -4.20
N GLY A 215 1.34 -20.40 -3.66
CA GLY A 215 0.65 -21.45 -4.42
C GLY A 215 1.51 -22.15 -5.47
N LYS A 216 2.80 -21.83 -5.57
CA LYS A 216 3.71 -22.35 -6.60
C LYS A 216 4.12 -23.79 -6.27
N GLY A 217 3.91 -24.70 -7.22
CA GLY A 217 4.33 -26.10 -7.17
C GLY A 217 3.33 -27.06 -6.54
N ALA A 218 3.44 -28.35 -6.91
CA ALA A 218 2.50 -29.40 -6.50
C ALA A 218 2.37 -29.57 -4.99
N ARG A 219 3.47 -29.39 -4.23
CA ARG A 219 3.47 -29.49 -2.77
C ARG A 219 2.60 -28.42 -2.12
N SER A 220 2.73 -27.17 -2.53
CA SER A 220 1.95 -26.04 -1.99
C SER A 220 0.47 -26.17 -2.34
N LYS A 221 0.15 -26.66 -3.55
CA LYS A 221 -1.23 -26.99 -3.95
C LYS A 221 -1.84 -28.08 -3.07
N ASN A 222 -1.13 -29.19 -2.89
CA ASN A 222 -1.58 -30.30 -2.05
C ASN A 222 -1.79 -29.85 -0.60
N GLN A 223 -0.90 -29.02 -0.06
CA GLN A 223 -1.07 -28.49 1.30
C GLN A 223 -2.33 -27.63 1.44
N ARG A 224 -2.57 -26.68 0.54
CA ARG A 224 -3.80 -25.86 0.56
C ARG A 224 -5.06 -26.70 0.40
N TYR A 225 -5.04 -27.69 -0.49
CA TYR A 225 -6.13 -28.66 -0.63
C TYR A 225 -6.40 -29.43 0.66
N THR A 226 -5.34 -29.93 1.31
CA THR A 226 -5.44 -30.65 2.59
C THR A 226 -6.01 -29.77 3.70
N LEU A 227 -5.60 -28.50 3.80
CA LEU A 227 -6.15 -27.57 4.80
C LEU A 227 -7.68 -27.43 4.68
N ILE A 228 -8.19 -27.28 3.46
CA ILE A 228 -9.63 -27.20 3.20
C ILE A 228 -10.32 -28.52 3.53
N LYS A 229 -9.77 -29.64 3.02
CA LYS A 229 -10.32 -30.98 3.21
C LYS A 229 -10.41 -31.36 4.69
N ASP A 230 -9.34 -31.10 5.44
CA ASP A 230 -9.26 -31.42 6.86
C ASP A 230 -10.27 -30.58 7.65
N MET A 231 -10.40 -29.28 7.35
CA MET A 231 -11.40 -28.44 7.99
C MET A 231 -12.83 -28.94 7.72
N LEU A 232 -13.17 -29.29 6.48
CA LEU A 232 -14.48 -29.85 6.12
C LEU A 232 -14.77 -31.16 6.88
N ILE A 233 -13.78 -32.06 6.97
CA ILE A 233 -13.90 -33.32 7.73
C ILE A 233 -14.17 -33.03 9.20
N GLN A 234 -13.44 -32.08 9.79
CA GLN A 234 -13.59 -31.73 11.20
C GLN A 234 -14.93 -31.07 11.47
N MET A 235 -15.37 -30.12 10.64
CA MET A 235 -16.69 -29.52 10.74
C MET A 235 -17.80 -30.58 10.69
N LYS A 236 -17.72 -31.54 9.75
CA LYS A 236 -18.65 -32.65 9.68
C LYS A 236 -18.66 -33.52 10.94
N ARG A 237 -17.48 -33.81 11.52
CA ARG A 237 -17.35 -34.59 12.78
C ARG A 237 -18.03 -33.90 13.96
N HIS A 238 -18.00 -32.56 14.00
CA HIS A 238 -18.72 -31.76 15.01
C HIS A 238 -20.18 -31.47 14.64
N GLY A 239 -20.76 -32.20 13.67
CA GLY A 239 -22.16 -32.05 13.27
C GLY A 239 -22.47 -30.73 12.53
N ILE A 240 -21.45 -30.02 12.06
CA ILE A 240 -21.60 -28.75 11.33
C ILE A 240 -21.67 -29.09 9.84
N ARG A 241 -22.86 -28.94 9.26
CA ARG A 241 -23.06 -29.10 7.82
C ARG A 241 -22.56 -27.85 7.10
N TYR A 242 -21.53 -28.01 6.28
CA TYR A 242 -21.00 -26.95 5.43
C TYR A 242 -21.21 -27.32 3.96
N PRO A 243 -21.74 -26.43 3.10
CA PRO A 243 -22.02 -26.79 1.72
C PRO A 243 -20.72 -27.02 0.92
N LEU A 244 -20.73 -28.00 0.02
CA LEU A 244 -19.54 -28.43 -0.75
C LEU A 244 -19.33 -27.64 -2.06
N LYS A 245 -20.31 -26.87 -2.51
CA LYS A 245 -20.28 -26.10 -3.76
C LYS A 245 -20.94 -24.75 -3.54
N LEU A 246 -20.17 -23.79 -3.03
CA LEU A 246 -20.60 -22.39 -2.87
C LEU A 246 -19.70 -21.52 -3.72
N GLN A 247 -20.27 -20.91 -4.75
CA GLN A 247 -19.54 -19.89 -5.53
C GLN A 247 -19.40 -18.58 -4.76
N GLU A 248 -20.35 -18.30 -3.86
CA GLU A 248 -20.37 -17.11 -3.02
C GLU A 248 -20.69 -17.48 -1.57
N TYR A 249 -20.25 -16.63 -0.65
CA TYR A 249 -20.43 -16.81 0.79
C TYR A 249 -21.23 -15.66 1.37
N ASN A 250 -22.32 -15.99 2.04
CA ASN A 250 -23.01 -15.04 2.90
C ASN A 250 -22.29 -15.00 4.27
N VAL A 251 -21.80 -13.82 4.66
CA VAL A 251 -21.10 -13.62 5.95
C VAL A 251 -21.98 -14.02 7.13
N GLU A 252 -23.27 -13.67 7.12
CA GLU A 252 -24.21 -13.92 8.22
C GLU A 252 -24.54 -15.40 8.38
N GLU A 253 -24.50 -16.17 7.30
CA GLU A 253 -24.75 -17.62 7.35
C GLU A 253 -23.48 -18.42 7.66
N HIS A 254 -22.36 -18.06 7.01
CA HIS A 254 -21.16 -18.90 7.02
C HIS A 254 -20.23 -18.57 8.19
N ALA A 255 -20.09 -17.30 8.59
CA ALA A 255 -19.21 -16.93 9.70
C ALA A 255 -19.64 -17.58 11.04
N PRO A 256 -20.95 -17.67 11.39
CA PRO A 256 -21.39 -18.41 12.57
C PRO A 256 -21.04 -19.90 12.55
N LEU A 257 -21.05 -20.55 11.39
CA LEU A 257 -20.65 -21.96 11.27
C LEU A 257 -19.17 -22.15 11.61
N ILE A 258 -18.32 -21.23 11.16
CA ILE A 258 -16.88 -21.23 11.46
C ILE A 258 -16.64 -20.93 12.95
N GLN A 259 -17.36 -19.95 13.52
CA GLN A 259 -17.25 -19.67 14.95
C GLN A 259 -17.75 -20.83 15.81
N LYS A 260 -18.84 -21.50 15.39
CA LYS A 260 -19.30 -22.74 16.05
C LYS A 260 -18.21 -23.80 16.02
N TYR A 261 -17.58 -24.01 14.87
CA TYR A 261 -16.44 -24.92 14.75
C TYR A 261 -15.29 -24.55 15.70
N PHE A 262 -14.95 -23.27 15.83
CA PHE A 262 -13.96 -22.82 16.81
C PHE A 262 -14.39 -23.11 18.24
N ASN A 263 -15.64 -22.83 18.61
CA ASN A 263 -16.13 -23.06 19.96
C ASN A 263 -16.10 -24.56 20.34
N GLU A 264 -16.38 -25.45 19.39
CA GLU A 264 -16.37 -26.90 19.61
C GLU A 264 -14.95 -27.48 19.69
N LYS A 265 -14.05 -27.03 18.81
CA LYS A 265 -12.70 -27.60 18.70
C LYS A 265 -11.65 -26.91 19.56
N PHE A 266 -11.82 -25.61 19.78
CA PHE A 266 -10.87 -24.73 20.47
C PHE A 266 -11.60 -23.77 21.43
N PRO A 267 -12.24 -24.30 22.49
CA PRO A 267 -13.10 -23.50 23.36
C PRO A 267 -12.37 -22.29 23.94
N GLY A 268 -12.85 -21.08 23.64
CA GLY A 268 -12.29 -19.82 24.15
C GLY A 268 -10.97 -19.37 23.52
N GLU A 269 -10.38 -20.14 22.60
CA GLU A 269 -9.08 -19.83 22.00
C GLU A 269 -9.20 -18.86 20.83
N TYR A 270 -10.19 -19.05 19.94
CA TYR A 270 -10.36 -18.26 18.73
C TYR A 270 -11.73 -17.56 18.63
N ARG A 271 -11.69 -16.27 18.30
CA ARG A 271 -12.85 -15.50 17.86
C ARG A 271 -12.66 -15.08 16.41
N LEU A 272 -13.68 -15.28 15.58
CA LEU A 272 -13.70 -14.84 14.19
C LEU A 272 -14.22 -13.39 14.10
N ALA A 273 -13.60 -12.60 13.23
CA ALA A 273 -14.10 -11.29 12.80
C ALA A 273 -13.90 -11.12 11.29
N VAL A 274 -14.91 -10.58 10.60
CA VAL A 274 -14.89 -10.37 9.14
C VAL A 274 -15.09 -8.89 8.86
N PHE A 275 -14.17 -8.29 8.13
CA PHE A 275 -14.22 -6.90 7.66
C PHE A 275 -14.58 -6.86 6.17
N GLY A 276 -15.16 -5.76 5.71
CA GLY A 276 -15.57 -5.57 4.32
C GLY A 276 -14.79 -4.48 3.58
N GLU A 277 -14.95 -4.45 2.26
CA GLU A 277 -14.30 -3.49 1.36
C GLU A 277 -14.66 -2.02 1.61
N TYR A 278 -15.87 -1.74 2.10
CA TYR A 278 -16.43 -0.38 2.15
C TYR A 278 -15.88 0.51 3.29
N GLY A 279 -14.64 0.27 3.72
CA GLY A 279 -13.89 1.17 4.59
C GLY A 279 -14.52 1.38 5.97
N GLN A 280 -15.50 0.56 6.36
CA GLN A 280 -16.03 0.59 7.70
C GLN A 280 -14.98 -0.05 8.60
N MET A 281 -14.45 0.75 9.53
CA MET A 281 -13.62 0.23 10.63
C MET A 281 -14.40 -0.81 11.44
N LYS A 282 -15.74 -0.84 11.32
CA LYS A 282 -16.62 -1.83 11.92
C LYS A 282 -16.60 -3.16 11.14
N PRO A 283 -16.43 -4.30 11.82
CA PRO A 283 -16.55 -5.60 11.15
C PRO A 283 -17.98 -5.83 10.65
N LEU A 284 -18.12 -6.46 9.49
CA LEU A 284 -19.40 -6.97 8.98
C LEU A 284 -19.98 -8.02 9.93
N TRP A 285 -19.10 -8.81 10.55
CA TRP A 285 -19.48 -9.83 11.51
C TRP A 285 -18.37 -10.08 12.53
N LYS A 286 -18.75 -10.35 13.78
CA LYS A 286 -17.82 -10.63 14.89
C LYS A 286 -18.46 -11.61 15.86
N GLY A 287 -17.70 -12.60 16.32
CA GLY A 287 -18.14 -13.51 17.37
C GLY A 287 -18.43 -12.79 18.68
N ALA A 288 -19.51 -13.17 19.37
CA ALA A 288 -19.96 -12.48 20.58
C ALA A 288 -19.00 -12.64 21.79
N ALA A 289 -18.47 -13.85 21.99
CA ALA A 289 -17.59 -14.15 23.11
C ALA A 289 -16.15 -13.74 22.80
N ARG A 290 -15.48 -13.13 23.78
CA ARG A 290 -14.03 -12.85 23.71
C ARG A 290 -13.25 -14.16 23.72
N ALA A 291 -12.14 -14.16 22.99
CA ALA A 291 -11.23 -15.29 22.90
C ALA A 291 -9.79 -14.81 23.09
N GLU A 292 -8.87 -15.74 23.32
CA GLU A 292 -7.44 -15.45 23.45
C GLU A 292 -6.88 -14.78 22.19
N LYS A 293 -7.29 -15.27 21.01
CA LYS A 293 -6.80 -14.80 19.70
C LYS A 293 -7.95 -14.49 18.75
N ASP A 294 -7.80 -13.40 18.01
CA ASP A 294 -8.77 -13.00 16.97
C ASP A 294 -8.30 -13.48 15.59
N VAL A 295 -9.10 -14.31 14.93
CA VAL A 295 -8.95 -14.69 13.52
C VAL A 295 -9.69 -13.65 12.68
N CYS A 296 -8.94 -12.70 12.10
CA CYS A 296 -9.51 -11.61 11.34
C CYS A 296 -9.43 -11.89 9.84
N LEU A 297 -10.55 -11.74 9.14
CA LEU A 297 -10.65 -11.91 7.69
C LEU A 297 -11.11 -10.61 7.03
N TYR A 298 -10.81 -10.47 5.74
CA TYR A 298 -11.26 -9.36 4.90
C TYR A 298 -12.02 -9.91 3.69
N LEU A 299 -13.23 -9.42 3.45
CA LEU A 299 -14.09 -9.78 2.33
C LEU A 299 -14.08 -8.66 1.29
N LYS A 300 -13.69 -9.00 0.06
CA LYS A 300 -13.64 -8.09 -1.07
C LYS A 300 -14.07 -8.84 -2.33
N ASP A 301 -15.00 -8.28 -3.10
CA ASP A 301 -15.50 -8.87 -4.36
C ASP A 301 -15.91 -10.36 -4.22
N GLY A 302 -16.60 -10.72 -3.14
CA GLY A 302 -17.01 -12.10 -2.86
C GLY A 302 -15.88 -13.04 -2.41
N HIS A 303 -14.64 -12.56 -2.33
CA HIS A 303 -13.45 -13.35 -1.99
C HIS A 303 -12.89 -13.01 -0.61
N TYR A 304 -12.46 -14.05 0.12
CA TYR A 304 -11.90 -13.89 1.47
C TYR A 304 -10.38 -13.87 1.48
N TYR A 305 -9.86 -12.97 2.29
CA TYR A 305 -8.46 -12.81 2.61
C TYR A 305 -8.26 -12.98 4.12
N GLY A 306 -7.11 -13.51 4.53
CA GLY A 306 -6.70 -13.43 5.93
C GLY A 306 -6.15 -12.06 6.28
N ILE A 307 -6.24 -11.63 7.54
CA ILE A 307 -5.57 -10.41 8.01
C ILE A 307 -4.39 -10.81 8.90
N ARG A 308 -3.17 -10.45 8.48
CA ARG A 308 -1.92 -10.67 9.24
C ARG A 308 -1.89 -9.84 10.51
N LYS A 309 -2.20 -8.55 10.38
CA LYS A 309 -2.10 -7.58 11.47
C LYS A 309 -3.28 -6.63 11.40
N LEU A 310 -4.21 -6.79 12.34
CA LEU A 310 -5.32 -5.87 12.50
C LEU A 310 -4.82 -4.48 12.95
N ASN A 311 -3.85 -4.47 13.86
CA ASN A 311 -3.07 -3.28 14.17
C ASN A 311 -2.28 -2.88 12.92
N THR A 312 -2.44 -1.65 12.45
CA THR A 312 -1.98 -1.12 11.15
C THR A 312 -2.85 -1.41 9.92
N LEU A 313 -3.94 -2.18 10.02
CA LEU A 313 -4.86 -2.39 8.90
C LEU A 313 -5.49 -1.06 8.44
N PHE A 314 -5.93 -0.24 9.40
CA PHE A 314 -6.66 1.02 9.16
C PHE A 314 -5.81 2.29 9.25
N GLY A 315 -4.48 2.19 9.12
CA GLY A 315 -3.61 3.36 9.21
C GLY A 315 -2.19 3.04 9.65
N LYS A 316 -1.29 4.01 9.54
CA LYS A 316 0.06 3.88 10.13
C LYS A 316 -0.06 4.15 11.63
N ASP A 317 0.63 3.38 12.46
CA ASP A 317 0.75 3.66 13.89
C ASP A 317 -0.60 3.77 14.63
N MET A 318 -1.59 3.05 14.10
CA MET A 318 -2.94 2.91 14.65
C MET A 318 -3.12 1.48 15.18
N TYR A 319 -3.47 1.37 16.45
CA TYR A 319 -4.06 0.16 17.00
C TYR A 319 -5.55 0.14 16.70
N TYR A 320 -6.13 -1.05 16.70
CA TYR A 320 -7.56 -1.23 16.56
C TYR A 320 -8.09 -2.12 17.69
N CYS A 321 -9.19 -1.69 18.32
CA CYS A 321 -9.85 -2.47 19.36
C CYS A 321 -11.09 -3.13 18.78
N LEU A 322 -11.14 -4.46 18.81
CA LEU A 322 -12.27 -5.22 18.30
C LEU A 322 -13.49 -5.17 19.24
N GLU A 323 -13.32 -4.82 20.52
CA GLU A 323 -14.45 -4.68 21.45
C GLU A 323 -15.28 -3.43 21.19
N CYS A 324 -14.63 -2.26 21.09
CA CYS A 324 -15.31 -1.00 20.86
C CYS A 324 -15.28 -0.53 19.40
N GLU A 325 -14.73 -1.37 18.53
CA GLU A 325 -14.72 -1.19 17.07
C GLU A 325 -14.12 0.16 16.63
N SER A 326 -13.01 0.54 17.26
CA SER A 326 -12.38 1.85 17.04
C SER A 326 -10.86 1.80 17.01
N THR A 327 -10.25 2.70 16.23
CA THR A 327 -8.81 2.90 16.20
C THR A 327 -8.32 3.82 17.33
N TYR A 328 -7.05 3.69 17.70
CA TYR A 328 -6.39 4.55 18.69
C TYR A 328 -4.87 4.53 18.53
N HIS A 329 -4.18 5.59 18.95
CA HIS A 329 -2.73 5.73 18.79
C HIS A 329 -1.91 5.04 19.88
N SER A 330 -2.44 4.97 21.11
CA SER A 330 -1.75 4.32 22.23
C SER A 330 -2.72 3.61 23.18
N LYS A 331 -2.26 2.52 23.82
CA LYS A 331 -3.07 1.77 24.80
C LYS A 331 -3.56 2.66 25.96
N ILE A 332 -2.77 3.68 26.31
CA ILE A 332 -3.05 4.64 27.38
C ILE A 332 -4.22 5.56 26.98
N GLU A 333 -4.22 6.09 25.76
CA GLU A 333 -5.26 6.99 25.24
C GLU A 333 -6.56 6.29 24.86
N HIS A 334 -6.54 4.95 24.75
CA HIS A 334 -7.74 4.19 24.47
C HIS A 334 -8.86 4.49 25.49
N ARG A 335 -10.12 4.43 25.04
CA ARG A 335 -11.29 4.79 25.85
C ARG A 335 -11.32 4.01 27.18
N GLN A 336 -11.44 4.72 28.30
CA GLN A 336 -11.42 4.12 29.65
C GLN A 336 -12.61 3.20 29.94
N THR A 337 -13.73 3.41 29.24
CA THR A 337 -14.93 2.56 29.38
C THR A 337 -14.90 1.33 28.45
N CYS A 338 -13.78 1.04 27.78
CA CYS A 338 -13.67 -0.15 26.94
C CYS A 338 -13.62 -1.42 27.80
N ALA A 339 -14.47 -2.40 27.46
CA ALA A 339 -14.55 -3.66 28.21
C ALA A 339 -13.28 -4.52 28.15
N ALA A 340 -12.43 -4.36 27.12
CA ALA A 340 -11.12 -5.02 27.04
C ALA A 340 -9.98 -4.18 27.63
N LYS A 341 -10.27 -3.07 28.30
CA LYS A 341 -9.27 -2.23 28.97
C LYS A 341 -9.38 -2.37 30.47
N CYS A 342 -8.25 -2.57 31.15
CA CYS A 342 -8.21 -2.39 32.59
C CYS A 342 -8.12 -0.88 32.91
N PRO A 343 -9.07 -0.31 33.68
CA PRO A 343 -9.06 1.11 34.00
C PRO A 343 -7.91 1.52 34.95
N ARG A 344 -7.30 0.55 35.65
CA ARG A 344 -6.26 0.79 36.66
C ARG A 344 -4.84 0.71 36.08
N CYS A 345 -4.53 -0.31 35.30
CA CYS A 345 -3.19 -0.51 34.72
C CYS A 345 -3.11 -0.22 33.20
N CYS A 346 -4.21 0.20 32.58
CA CYS A 346 -4.33 0.43 31.12
C CYS A 346 -3.89 -0.76 30.25
N GLY A 347 -3.90 -1.98 30.80
CA GLY A 347 -3.72 -3.20 30.03
C GLY A 347 -4.90 -3.45 29.09
N MET A 348 -4.64 -4.11 27.96
CA MET A 348 -5.57 -4.30 26.84
C MET A 348 -5.54 -5.76 26.36
N GLY A 349 -6.70 -6.34 26.06
CA GLY A 349 -6.82 -7.68 25.45
C GLY A 349 -7.83 -8.60 26.14
N ALA A 350 -7.75 -9.89 25.85
CA ALA A 350 -8.66 -10.92 26.37
C ALA A 350 -8.61 -11.07 27.90
N ASP A 351 -7.41 -10.93 28.48
CA ASP A 351 -7.17 -11.08 29.94
C ASP A 351 -7.53 -9.84 30.76
N PHE A 352 -8.20 -8.86 30.14
CA PHE A 352 -8.55 -7.60 30.78
C PHE A 352 -10.07 -7.37 30.79
N PRO A 353 -10.63 -6.72 31.81
CA PRO A 353 -9.97 -6.11 32.95
C PRO A 353 -9.29 -7.15 33.85
N CYS A 354 -8.25 -6.74 34.58
CA CYS A 354 -7.50 -7.68 35.42
C CYS A 354 -8.45 -8.38 36.41
N LYS A 355 -8.42 -9.71 36.43
CA LYS A 355 -9.22 -10.53 37.36
C LYS A 355 -8.86 -10.18 38.80
N GLU A 356 -9.87 -10.06 39.65
CA GLU A 356 -9.68 -9.85 41.09
C GLU A 356 -9.20 -11.16 41.73
N ILE A 357 -8.25 -11.08 42.66
CA ILE A 357 -7.77 -12.19 43.47
C ILE A 357 -8.36 -12.01 44.87
N GLU A 358 -8.99 -13.05 45.40
CA GLU A 358 -9.57 -13.02 46.73
C GLU A 358 -8.50 -12.69 47.79
N ASN A 359 -8.90 -11.88 48.78
CA ASN A 359 -8.05 -11.46 49.90
C ASN A 359 -6.78 -10.67 49.53
N TYR A 360 -6.68 -10.16 48.30
CA TYR A 360 -5.61 -9.24 47.91
C TYR A 360 -6.17 -7.84 47.68
N GLU A 361 -5.64 -6.86 48.41
CA GLU A 361 -5.94 -5.45 48.20
C GLU A 361 -4.71 -4.60 48.53
N ILE A 362 -4.33 -3.72 47.60
CA ILE A 362 -3.24 -2.76 47.77
C ILE A 362 -3.62 -1.41 47.17
N ASP A 363 -3.30 -0.34 47.87
CA ASP A 363 -3.46 1.03 47.41
C ASP A 363 -2.15 1.59 46.86
N CYS A 364 -2.23 2.33 45.75
CA CYS A 364 -1.10 3.12 45.27
C CYS A 364 -1.06 4.46 46.01
N SER A 365 0.01 4.72 46.76
CA SER A 365 0.19 5.95 47.54
C SER A 365 0.21 7.22 46.69
N GLU A 366 0.62 7.15 45.42
CA GLU A 366 0.72 8.32 44.53
C GLU A 366 -0.59 8.72 43.85
N CYS A 367 -1.41 7.74 43.46
CA CYS A 367 -2.63 7.99 42.66
C CYS A 367 -3.93 7.53 43.33
N PHE A 368 -3.84 6.93 44.52
CA PHE A 368 -4.94 6.42 45.35
C PHE A 368 -5.81 5.35 44.68
N ASN A 369 -5.33 4.75 43.58
CA ASN A 369 -6.00 3.60 42.98
C ASN A 369 -5.90 2.37 43.88
N LEU A 370 -6.99 1.59 43.88
CA LEU A 370 -7.10 0.33 44.61
C LEU A 370 -6.93 -0.85 43.66
N PHE A 371 -6.03 -1.77 43.98
CA PHE A 371 -5.71 -2.93 43.16
C PHE A 371 -6.02 -4.21 43.91
N LYS A 372 -6.82 -5.06 43.27
CA LYS A 372 -7.15 -6.40 43.77
C LYS A 372 -6.42 -7.52 43.03
N ASN A 373 -5.30 -7.17 42.40
CA ASN A 373 -4.47 -8.10 41.64
C ASN A 373 -3.02 -7.58 41.66
N PRO A 374 -2.05 -8.37 42.14
CA PRO A 374 -0.65 -7.95 42.26
C PRO A 374 -0.02 -7.65 40.90
N ASP A 375 -0.33 -8.41 39.86
CA ASP A 375 0.17 -8.15 38.50
C ASP A 375 -0.46 -6.90 37.88
N CYS A 376 -1.66 -6.53 38.31
CA CYS A 376 -2.27 -5.26 37.94
C CYS A 376 -1.52 -4.08 38.59
N TYR A 377 -1.19 -4.20 39.87
CA TYR A 377 -0.42 -3.18 40.59
C TYR A 377 1.00 -3.05 40.03
N LYS A 378 1.70 -4.17 39.85
CA LYS A 378 3.05 -4.21 39.27
C LYS A 378 3.09 -3.52 37.90
N ARG A 379 2.20 -3.89 36.97
CA ARG A 379 2.11 -3.23 35.64
C ARG A 379 1.76 -1.74 35.74
N HIS A 380 0.98 -1.35 36.72
CA HIS A 380 0.61 0.05 36.91
C HIS A 380 1.84 0.89 37.29
N ILE A 381 2.66 0.40 38.22
CA ILE A 381 3.90 1.06 38.65
C ILE A 381 4.95 1.04 37.53
N GLU A 382 5.22 -0.12 36.92
CA GLU A 382 6.24 -0.27 35.86
C GLU A 382 6.00 0.65 34.65
N LYS A 383 4.73 0.95 34.35
CA LYS A 383 4.35 1.80 33.22
C LYS A 383 4.11 3.26 33.61
N GLY A 384 4.34 3.65 34.87
CA GLY A 384 4.12 5.01 35.35
C GLY A 384 2.68 5.50 35.19
N ILE A 385 1.70 4.60 35.27
CA ILE A 385 0.29 4.94 35.01
C ILE A 385 -0.25 5.91 36.08
N CYS A 386 0.27 5.86 37.31
CA CYS A 386 -0.04 6.76 38.42
C CYS A 386 0.18 8.25 38.10
N GLN A 387 1.12 8.55 37.20
CA GLN A 387 1.42 9.92 36.78
C GLN A 387 0.35 10.48 35.84
N ILE A 388 -0.34 9.60 35.12
CA ILE A 388 -1.30 9.96 34.08
C ILE A 388 -2.73 9.88 34.61
N PHE A 389 -3.03 8.90 35.47
CA PHE A 389 -4.38 8.67 35.99
C PHE A 389 -4.39 8.64 37.52
N LYS A 390 -5.33 9.40 38.11
CA LYS A 390 -5.57 9.46 39.55
C LYS A 390 -7.01 9.06 39.88
N ARG A 391 -7.26 8.64 41.12
CA ARG A 391 -8.59 8.32 41.64
C ARG A 391 -9.06 9.39 42.64
N CYS A 392 -10.25 9.97 42.46
CA CYS A 392 -10.85 10.86 43.46
C CYS A 392 -11.15 10.05 44.74
N LYS A 393 -10.64 10.49 45.90
CA LYS A 393 -10.90 9.81 47.18
C LYS A 393 -12.37 9.88 47.60
N GLU A 394 -13.08 10.92 47.18
CA GLU A 394 -14.49 11.15 47.55
C GLU A 394 -15.45 10.30 46.72
N CYS A 395 -15.33 10.31 45.39
CA CYS A 395 -16.28 9.62 44.50
C CYS A 395 -15.74 8.34 43.85
N GLY A 396 -14.44 8.05 44.02
CA GLY A 396 -13.79 6.86 43.46
C GLY A 396 -13.54 6.89 41.94
N GLN A 397 -13.91 7.97 41.24
CA GLN A 397 -13.74 8.10 39.79
C GLN A 397 -12.25 8.18 39.42
N ILE A 398 -11.85 7.40 38.41
CA ILE A 398 -10.53 7.48 37.80
C ILE A 398 -10.55 8.55 36.70
N TYR A 399 -9.63 9.50 36.77
CA TYR A 399 -9.52 10.63 35.84
C TYR A 399 -8.09 10.82 35.34
N LYS A 400 -7.95 11.40 34.16
CA LYS A 400 -6.66 11.74 33.55
C LYS A 400 -6.17 13.08 34.10
N VAL A 401 -4.90 13.17 34.47
CA VAL A 401 -4.25 14.43 34.87
C VAL A 401 -3.90 15.21 33.61
N ASN A 402 -4.35 16.47 33.52
CA ASN A 402 -3.99 17.39 32.43
C ASN A 402 -2.87 18.32 32.92
N ASN A 403 -1.69 18.25 32.32
CA ASN A 403 -0.53 19.08 32.71
C ASN A 403 -0.60 20.54 32.21
N LYS A 404 -1.64 20.92 31.45
CA LYS A 404 -1.72 22.26 30.83
C LYS A 404 -2.40 23.31 31.71
N GLU A 405 -3.14 22.88 32.72
CA GLU A 405 -3.84 23.77 33.65
C GLU A 405 -3.62 23.17 35.04
N GLU A 406 -2.68 23.76 35.79
CA GLU A 406 -2.16 23.21 37.06
C GLU A 406 -3.23 22.98 38.15
N ASN A 407 -4.50 23.35 37.93
CA ASN A 407 -5.54 23.33 38.97
C ASN A 407 -6.93 22.79 38.58
N GLU A 408 -7.16 22.27 37.37
CA GLU A 408 -8.44 21.58 37.08
C GLU A 408 -8.33 20.07 37.33
N GLY A 409 -8.23 19.72 38.61
CA GLY A 409 -8.45 18.35 39.07
C GLY A 409 -9.88 17.87 38.73
N HIS A 410 -10.12 16.56 38.84
CA HIS A 410 -11.48 16.04 38.73
C HIS A 410 -12.40 16.70 39.77
N VAL A 411 -13.47 17.35 39.29
CA VAL A 411 -14.51 17.90 40.16
C VAL A 411 -15.53 16.81 40.45
N CYS A 412 -15.53 16.33 41.69
CA CYS A 412 -16.40 15.22 42.08
C CYS A 412 -17.89 15.67 41.95
N TYR A 413 -18.75 14.75 41.50
CA TYR A 413 -20.20 14.93 41.32
C TYR A 413 -20.68 15.89 40.20
N ILE A 414 -19.78 16.42 39.37
CA ILE A 414 -20.16 17.20 38.17
C ILE A 414 -20.26 16.29 36.95
N ARG A 415 -21.34 16.40 36.18
CA ARG A 415 -21.54 15.69 34.90
C ARG A 415 -21.80 16.66 33.77
N PHE A 416 -21.35 16.30 32.57
CA PHE A 416 -21.71 17.02 31.36
C PHE A 416 -23.11 16.59 30.91
N CYS A 417 -24.00 17.55 30.75
CA CYS A 417 -25.34 17.31 30.24
C CYS A 417 -25.35 17.54 28.72
N SER A 418 -25.69 16.49 27.95
CA SER A 418 -25.78 16.59 26.49
C SER A 418 -26.96 17.42 25.99
N LEU A 419 -27.92 17.77 26.87
CA LEU A 419 -29.11 18.55 26.50
C LEU A 419 -28.82 20.06 26.55
N CYS A 420 -28.20 20.55 27.62
CA CYS A 420 -27.85 21.97 27.76
C CYS A 420 -26.40 22.30 27.35
N HIS A 421 -25.59 21.28 27.04
CA HIS A 421 -24.17 21.42 26.71
C HIS A 421 -23.30 22.07 27.80
N SER A 422 -23.73 22.00 29.07
CA SER A 422 -22.98 22.53 30.22
C SER A 422 -22.77 21.48 31.31
N ARG A 423 -21.81 21.76 32.20
CA ARG A 423 -21.39 20.91 33.31
C ARG A 423 -22.14 21.32 34.58
N HIS A 424 -22.82 20.37 35.20
CA HIS A 424 -23.66 20.63 36.39
C HIS A 424 -23.50 19.54 37.42
N ARG A 425 -23.77 19.87 38.68
CA ARG A 425 -23.99 18.87 39.73
C ARG A 425 -25.35 18.20 39.53
N ARG A 426 -25.56 17.03 40.16
CA ARG A 426 -26.80 16.25 40.00
C ARG A 426 -28.04 16.96 40.54
N ASP A 427 -27.84 17.83 41.51
CA ASP A 427 -28.82 18.65 42.22
C ASP A 427 -29.10 20.00 41.52
N GLU A 428 -28.26 20.41 40.57
CA GLU A 428 -28.47 21.63 39.80
C GLU A 428 -29.52 21.39 38.70
N GLN A 429 -30.45 22.34 38.56
CA GLN A 429 -31.46 22.29 37.50
C GLN A 429 -30.79 22.55 36.14
N CYS A 430 -31.03 21.65 35.19
CA CYS A 430 -30.57 21.79 33.82
C CYS A 430 -31.40 22.88 33.12
N PHE A 431 -30.77 24.01 32.79
CA PHE A 431 -31.42 25.05 31.99
C PHE A 431 -31.19 24.77 30.50
N VAL A 432 -32.12 24.05 29.88
CA VAL A 432 -32.15 23.90 28.42
C VAL A 432 -32.69 25.20 27.84
N GLN A 433 -31.85 25.94 27.11
CA GLN A 433 -32.32 27.12 26.38
C GLN A 433 -33.49 26.71 25.48
N GLN A 434 -34.57 27.50 25.49
CA GLN A 434 -35.66 27.30 24.54
C GLN A 434 -35.06 27.27 23.14
N ILE A 435 -35.46 26.28 22.34
CA ILE A 435 -35.09 26.19 20.93
C ILE A 435 -35.65 27.45 20.27
N VAL A 436 -34.83 28.48 20.14
CA VAL A 436 -35.17 29.64 19.33
C VAL A 436 -35.21 29.09 17.92
N PRO A 437 -36.37 29.09 17.23
CA PRO A 437 -36.43 28.67 15.85
C PRO A 437 -35.38 29.48 15.11
N ARG A 438 -34.37 28.82 14.54
CA ARG A 438 -33.42 29.53 13.68
C ARG A 438 -34.27 30.25 12.64
N LYS A 439 -34.09 31.56 12.49
CA LYS A 439 -34.69 32.32 11.38
C LYS A 439 -34.48 31.47 10.13
N ALA A 440 -35.57 31.16 9.42
CA ALA A 440 -35.52 30.35 8.22
C ALA A 440 -34.41 30.90 7.33
N GLN A 441 -33.30 30.17 7.22
CA GLN A 441 -32.26 30.54 6.28
C GLN A 441 -32.83 30.25 4.91
N SER A 442 -32.84 31.25 4.04
CA SER A 442 -33.16 31.06 2.63
C SER A 442 -32.12 30.09 2.06
N TYR A 443 -32.56 28.88 1.72
CA TYR A 443 -31.73 27.92 1.02
C TYR A 443 -32.32 27.67 -0.37
N LEU A 444 -31.43 27.53 -1.36
CA LEU A 444 -31.81 27.03 -2.67
C LEU A 444 -31.54 25.53 -2.67
N MET A 445 -32.60 24.75 -2.79
CA MET A 445 -32.51 23.30 -3.00
C MET A 445 -32.51 23.05 -4.50
N VAL A 446 -31.39 22.54 -5.03
CA VAL A 446 -31.31 22.11 -6.43
C VAL A 446 -31.34 20.60 -6.44
N VAL A 447 -32.40 20.05 -7.02
CA VAL A 447 -32.60 18.62 -7.21
C VAL A 447 -32.31 18.31 -8.67
N PHE A 448 -31.36 17.41 -8.91
CA PHE A 448 -31.12 16.86 -10.25
C PHE A 448 -31.70 15.46 -10.29
N ASP A 449 -32.56 15.24 -11.27
CA ASP A 449 -33.04 13.92 -11.64
C ASP A 449 -32.35 13.51 -12.93
N PHE A 450 -31.60 12.42 -12.90
CA PHE A 450 -30.91 11.89 -14.07
C PHE A 450 -31.72 10.72 -14.59
N GLU A 451 -32.69 11.01 -15.45
CA GLU A 451 -33.40 9.98 -16.22
C GLU A 451 -32.46 9.50 -17.33
N CYS A 452 -31.89 8.31 -17.18
CA CYS A 452 -31.07 7.67 -18.21
C CYS A 452 -31.95 6.83 -19.13
N GLU A 453 -32.09 7.20 -20.41
CA GLU A 453 -32.68 6.31 -21.42
C GLU A 453 -31.67 5.29 -21.95
N LEU A 454 -32.14 4.05 -22.11
CA LEU A 454 -31.38 2.93 -22.64
C LEU A 454 -31.28 3.04 -24.17
N ILE A 455 -30.07 3.22 -24.71
CA ILE A 455 -29.85 3.04 -26.16
C ILE A 455 -29.99 1.55 -26.45
N SER A 456 -31.14 1.12 -26.98
CA SER A 456 -31.33 -0.28 -27.39
C SER A 456 -30.36 -0.63 -28.53
N THR A 457 -29.65 -1.75 -28.40
CA THR A 457 -28.71 -2.30 -29.39
C THR A 457 -29.39 -2.94 -30.60
N SER A 458 -30.56 -2.43 -31.03
CA SER A 458 -31.29 -2.97 -32.18
C SER A 458 -30.88 -2.38 -33.54
N LYS A 459 -29.80 -1.58 -33.62
CA LYS A 459 -29.32 -0.98 -34.89
C LYS A 459 -27.88 -1.27 -35.29
N ILE A 460 -27.17 -2.17 -34.62
CA ILE A 460 -25.83 -2.60 -35.06
C ILE A 460 -25.80 -4.13 -35.14
N ILE A 461 -26.55 -4.68 -36.10
CA ILE A 461 -26.31 -6.02 -36.63
C ILE A 461 -25.78 -5.81 -38.04
N ASN A 462 -24.46 -5.78 -38.14
CA ASN A 462 -23.63 -6.23 -39.28
C ASN A 462 -22.24 -5.62 -39.10
N ASP A 463 -21.46 -6.13 -38.16
CA ASP A 463 -20.13 -6.60 -38.52
C ASP A 463 -19.54 -7.51 -37.46
N SER A 464 -18.83 -8.51 -37.96
CA SER A 464 -18.34 -9.67 -37.25
C SER A 464 -17.11 -9.40 -36.40
N SER A 465 -17.03 -10.16 -35.30
CA SER A 465 -15.84 -10.60 -34.57
C SER A 465 -15.41 -9.86 -33.31
N SER A 466 -14.95 -10.70 -32.38
CA SER A 466 -14.30 -10.46 -31.09
C SER A 466 -15.18 -10.27 -29.85
N ASN A 467 -14.91 -11.16 -28.90
CA ASN A 467 -15.35 -11.15 -27.52
C ASN A 467 -15.18 -9.75 -26.89
N ASP A 468 -16.26 -9.19 -26.37
CA ASP A 468 -16.16 -8.22 -25.28
C ASP A 468 -17.41 -8.28 -24.39
N GLU A 469 -17.15 -8.03 -23.12
CA GLU A 469 -18.01 -8.17 -21.96
C GLU A 469 -19.22 -7.22 -22.03
N ASN A 470 -20.43 -7.76 -22.22
CA ASN A 470 -21.66 -6.98 -21.99
C ASN A 470 -22.01 -7.00 -20.49
N TYR A 471 -21.30 -6.21 -19.70
CA TYR A 471 -21.77 -5.76 -18.38
C TYR A 471 -22.96 -4.82 -18.59
N GLN A 472 -24.19 -5.33 -18.43
CA GLN A 472 -25.34 -4.46 -18.18
C GLN A 472 -25.38 -4.13 -16.69
N LEU A 473 -24.61 -3.11 -16.30
CA LEU A 473 -24.83 -2.40 -15.04
C LEU A 473 -26.14 -1.61 -15.16
N HIS A 474 -27.16 -2.05 -14.41
CA HIS A 474 -28.36 -1.24 -14.18
C HIS A 474 -27.95 0.07 -13.50
N HIS A 475 -28.34 1.20 -14.10
CA HIS A 475 -28.17 2.49 -13.46
C HIS A 475 -29.21 2.67 -12.35
N VAL A 476 -28.66 2.99 -11.19
CA VAL A 476 -29.31 3.42 -9.96
C VAL A 476 -29.99 4.77 -10.21
N ASN A 477 -31.23 4.94 -9.72
CA ASN A 477 -31.84 6.26 -9.56
C ASN A 477 -31.03 7.05 -8.52
N CYS A 478 -30.02 7.77 -8.96
CA CYS A 478 -29.21 8.63 -8.10
C CYS A 478 -29.87 10.01 -8.01
N VAL A 479 -30.75 10.20 -7.02
CA VAL A 479 -31.17 11.54 -6.62
C VAL A 479 -29.99 12.18 -5.88
N SER A 480 -29.40 13.21 -6.48
CA SER A 480 -28.41 14.05 -5.81
C SER A 480 -29.03 15.38 -5.44
N VAL A 481 -28.95 15.73 -4.16
CA VAL A 481 -29.43 17.01 -3.63
C VAL A 481 -28.22 17.85 -3.23
N ILE A 482 -28.11 19.03 -3.80
CA ILE A 482 -27.15 20.05 -3.35
C ILE A 482 -27.93 21.11 -2.60
N LEU A 483 -27.55 21.31 -1.34
CA LEU A 483 -28.13 22.34 -0.48
C LEU A 483 -27.21 23.56 -0.49
N ILE A 484 -27.65 24.65 -1.13
CA ILE A 484 -26.90 25.91 -1.18
C ILE A 484 -27.52 26.87 -0.16
N ILE A 485 -26.77 27.22 0.88
CA ILE A 485 -27.17 28.21 1.87
C ILE A 485 -26.88 29.59 1.29
N LEU A 486 -27.91 30.39 1.03
CA LEU A 486 -27.74 31.76 0.57
C LEU A 486 -27.45 32.63 1.80
N THR A 487 -26.24 33.18 1.87
CA THR A 487 -25.90 34.18 2.89
C THR A 487 -26.19 35.57 2.34
N ASP A 488 -27.03 36.35 3.04
CA ASP A 488 -27.34 37.75 2.75
C ASP A 488 -26.12 38.67 2.96
N LYS A 489 -25.07 38.48 2.19
CA LYS A 489 -23.94 39.40 2.07
C LYS A 489 -23.68 39.67 0.59
N LEU A 490 -24.36 40.69 0.07
CA LEU A 490 -23.87 41.55 -0.99
C LEU A 490 -23.58 42.93 -0.39
#